data_AF-A0A0D9V268-F1
#
_entry.id   AF-A0A0D9V268-F1
#
_cell.length_a   1.000
_cell.length_b   1.000
_cell.length_c   1.000
_cell.angle_alpha   90.00
_cell.angle_beta   90.00
_cell.angle_gamma   90.00
#
_symmetry.space_group_name_H-M   'P 1'
#
loop_
_entity.id
_entity.type
_entity.pdbx_description
1 polymer ?
#
loop_
_entity_poly.entity_id
_entity_poly.type
_entity_poly.pdbx_seq_one_letter_code
_entity_poly.pdbx_strand_id
1 'polypeptide(L)'
;MADPAAPLATHEGHETCAVCAHQGRTCPPDCRLAPHFPADKPKRFEYAYQIFGMRRILRALEADAAGLDAETRRREYGNIGMAGIVYTADARVEDPGLSVFLIAN
;
A
#
# COMPACT_ATOMS: atom_id res chain seq x y z
N MET A 1 -29.57 -7.75 -11.90
CA MET A 1 -28.24 -7.27 -12.32
C MET A 1 -27.67 -6.57 -11.11
N ALA A 2 -26.88 -7.29 -10.32
CA ALA A 2 -26.26 -6.77 -9.12
C ALA A 2 -24.84 -6.34 -9.49
N ASP A 3 -24.56 -5.06 -9.39
CA ASP A 3 -23.22 -4.50 -9.46
C ASP A 3 -22.61 -4.54 -8.04
N PRO A 4 -21.59 -5.37 -7.75
CA PRO A 4 -20.90 -5.37 -6.46
C PRO A 4 -19.54 -4.65 -6.56
N ALA A 5 -19.50 -3.50 -7.25
CA ALA A 5 -18.29 -2.70 -7.38
C ALA A 5 -18.27 -1.60 -6.30
N ALA A 6 -17.66 -1.94 -5.17
CA ALA A 6 -17.02 -1.06 -4.20
C ALA A 6 -17.84 0.14 -3.68
N PRO A 7 -18.19 0.20 -2.38
CA PRO A 7 -18.66 1.45 -1.82
C PRO A 7 -17.54 2.49 -1.96
N LEU A 8 -17.79 3.52 -2.75
CA LEU A 8 -17.07 4.79 -2.68
C LEU A 8 -17.17 5.25 -1.23
N ALA A 9 -16.06 5.15 -0.49
CA ALA A 9 -15.95 5.61 0.88
C ALA A 9 -16.33 7.09 0.92
N THR A 10 -17.54 7.38 1.37
CA THR A 10 -18.07 8.71 1.59
C THR A 10 -17.39 9.31 2.82
N HIS A 11 -16.79 10.47 2.60
CA HIS A 11 -16.11 11.32 3.56
C HIS A 11 -17.08 11.93 4.60
N GLU A 12 -17.11 11.42 5.83
CA GLU A 12 -17.64 12.15 6.99
C GLU A 12 -16.76 11.88 8.21
N GLY A 13 -15.67 12.63 8.27
CA GLY A 13 -14.53 12.43 9.17
C GLY A 13 -13.28 12.58 8.33
N HIS A 14 -12.38 13.49 8.70
CA HIS A 14 -11.13 13.73 7.97
C HIS A 14 -10.16 12.56 8.19
N GLU A 15 -10.51 11.39 7.65
CA GLU A 15 -9.77 10.17 7.88
C GLU A 15 -8.50 10.19 7.04
N THR A 16 -7.38 10.38 7.73
CA THR A 16 -6.06 10.39 7.10
C THR A 16 -5.71 8.97 6.66
N CYS A 17 -5.13 8.81 5.46
CA CYS A 17 -4.73 7.50 4.99
C CYS A 17 -3.73 6.85 5.96
N ALA A 18 -3.67 5.51 6.00
CA ALA A 18 -2.85 4.80 6.99
C ALA A 18 -1.37 5.22 6.97
N VAL A 19 -0.86 5.60 5.80
CA VAL A 19 0.52 6.10 5.64
C VAL A 19 0.71 7.49 6.23
N CYS A 20 -0.25 8.40 6.02
CA CYS A 20 -0.17 9.77 6.53
C CYS A 20 -0.45 9.79 8.05
N ALA A 21 -1.38 8.97 8.52
CA ALA A 21 -1.61 8.72 9.94
C ALA A 21 -0.33 8.22 10.63
N HIS A 22 0.37 7.26 10.03
CA HIS A 22 1.64 6.76 10.56
C HIS A 22 2.76 7.83 10.57
N GLN A 23 2.74 8.76 9.62
CA GLN A 23 3.66 9.89 9.59
C GLN A 23 3.25 11.07 10.49
N GLY A 24 2.09 10.99 11.16
CA GLY A 24 1.56 12.08 12.00
C GLY A 24 1.21 13.34 11.21
N ARG A 25 0.86 13.21 9.91
CA ARG A 25 0.57 14.34 9.03
C ARG A 25 -0.83 14.27 8.43
N THR A 26 -1.37 15.43 8.08
CA THR A 26 -2.62 15.52 7.35
C THR A 26 -2.49 14.94 5.93
N CYS A 27 -3.49 14.18 5.49
CA CYS A 27 -3.52 13.60 4.16
C CYS A 27 -3.88 14.69 3.13
N PRO A 28 -3.03 14.96 2.12
CA PRO A 28 -3.38 15.92 1.08
C PRO A 28 -4.52 15.36 0.20
N PRO A 29 -5.32 16.22 -0.47
CA PRO A 29 -6.39 15.77 -1.36
C PRO A 29 -5.87 14.95 -2.55
N ASP A 30 -4.62 15.16 -2.96
CA ASP A 30 -3.95 14.41 -4.05
C ASP A 30 -2.99 13.33 -3.51
N CYS A 31 -3.37 12.68 -2.40
CA CYS A 31 -2.54 11.62 -1.82
C CYS A 31 -2.59 10.35 -2.67
N ARG A 32 -1.56 10.13 -3.49
CA ARG A 32 -1.41 8.89 -4.29
C ARG A 32 -1.30 7.60 -3.46
N LEU A 33 -1.00 7.71 -2.17
CA LEU A 33 -0.91 6.56 -1.26
C LEU A 33 -2.27 6.18 -0.64
N ALA A 34 -3.24 7.10 -0.62
CA ALA A 34 -4.57 6.86 -0.07
C ALA A 34 -5.32 5.66 -0.71
N PRO A 35 -5.35 5.47 -2.04
CA PRO A 35 -6.03 4.32 -2.63
C PRO A 35 -5.38 2.97 -2.29
N HIS A 36 -4.08 2.95 -2.01
CA HIS A 36 -3.37 1.72 -1.63
C HIS A 36 -3.52 1.41 -0.13
N PHE A 37 -3.49 2.45 0.70
CA PHE A 37 -3.47 2.36 2.16
C PHE A 37 -4.62 3.19 2.77
N PRO A 38 -5.87 2.70 2.68
CA PRO A 38 -7.03 3.39 3.24
C PRO A 38 -6.96 3.44 4.77
N ALA A 39 -7.68 4.40 5.37
CA ALA A 39 -7.74 4.58 6.82
C ALA A 39 -8.32 3.35 7.55
N ASP A 40 -9.27 2.63 6.91
CA ASP A 40 -9.89 1.41 7.46
C ASP A 40 -8.90 0.26 7.70
N LYS A 41 -7.73 0.29 7.05
CA LYS A 41 -6.76 -0.81 7.06
C LYS A 41 -5.37 -0.34 7.52
N PRO A 42 -5.23 0.14 8.77
CA PRO A 42 -3.94 0.62 9.27
C PRO A 42 -2.88 -0.49 9.33
N LYS A 43 -3.28 -1.72 9.67
CA LYS A 43 -2.39 -2.89 9.73
C LYS A 43 -1.76 -3.25 8.39
N ARG A 44 -2.46 -3.01 7.27
CA ARG A 44 -1.90 -3.21 5.92
C ARG A 44 -0.65 -2.37 5.73
N PHE A 45 -0.69 -1.09 6.13
CA PHE A 45 0.48 -0.23 6.03
C PHE A 45 1.60 -0.69 6.98
N GLU A 46 1.26 -1.08 8.20
CA GLU A 46 2.23 -1.56 9.17
C GLU A 46 3.02 -2.77 8.66
N TYR A 47 2.35 -3.79 8.13
CA TYR A 47 3.03 -4.94 7.52
C TYR A 47 3.81 -4.54 6.27
N ALA A 48 3.21 -3.77 5.36
CA ALA A 48 3.92 -3.28 4.17
C ALA A 48 5.22 -2.56 4.54
N TYR A 49 5.16 -1.72 5.57
CA TYR A 49 6.30 -1.00 6.10
C TYR A 49 7.33 -1.94 6.73
N GLN A 50 6.92 -2.94 7.51
CA GLN A 50 7.84 -3.92 8.09
C GLN A 50 8.54 -4.79 7.04
N ILE A 51 7.83 -5.23 5.99
CA ILE A 51 8.36 -6.16 4.98
C ILE A 51 9.22 -5.43 3.95
N PHE A 52 8.74 -4.29 3.45
CA PHE A 52 9.35 -3.61 2.31
C PHE A 52 10.10 -2.34 2.73
N GLY A 53 9.66 -1.70 3.82
CA GLY A 53 10.15 -0.39 4.24
C GLY A 53 9.63 0.75 3.36
N MET A 54 9.66 1.96 3.91
CA MET A 54 9.17 3.16 3.21
C MET A 54 9.86 3.41 1.86
N ARG A 55 11.18 3.14 1.76
CA ARG A 55 11.95 3.36 0.51
C ARG A 55 11.39 2.55 -0.66
N ARG A 56 11.04 1.27 -0.44
CA ARG A 56 10.49 0.43 -1.50
C ARG A 56 9.06 0.81 -1.86
N ILE A 57 8.27 1.19 -0.86
CA ILE A 57 6.90 1.69 -1.08
C ILE A 57 6.92 2.94 -1.95
N LEU A 58 7.80 3.91 -1.66
CA LEU A 58 7.92 5.14 -2.45
C LEU A 58 8.40 4.85 -3.88
N ARG A 59 9.42 3.99 -4.06
CA ARG A 59 9.87 3.59 -5.40
C ARG A 59 8.79 2.88 -6.20
N ALA A 60 8.00 2.01 -5.57
CA ALA A 60 6.89 1.33 -6.23
C ALA A 60 5.80 2.33 -6.66
N LEU A 61 5.54 3.35 -5.84
CA LEU A 61 4.61 4.42 -6.17
C LEU A 61 5.10 5.28 -7.34
N GLU A 62 6.39 5.61 -7.36
CA GLU A 62 7.02 6.31 -8.49
C GLU A 62 6.93 5.49 -9.77
N ALA A 63 7.19 4.19 -9.69
CA ALA A 63 7.11 3.28 -10.83
C ALA A 63 5.70 3.18 -11.42
N ASP A 64 4.67 3.11 -10.57
CA ASP A 64 3.27 3.05 -11.02
C ASP A 64 2.82 4.40 -11.61
N ALA A 65 3.36 5.52 -11.11
CA ALA A 65 3.09 6.84 -11.66
C ALA A 65 3.81 7.15 -12.98
N ALA A 66 4.96 6.52 -13.23
CA ALA A 66 5.81 6.82 -14.38
C ALA A 66 5.32 6.17 -15.70
N GLY A 67 4.34 5.26 -15.65
CA GLY A 67 3.77 4.64 -16.87
C GLY A 67 4.78 3.86 -17.71
N LEU A 68 5.84 3.36 -17.07
CA LEU A 68 6.97 2.70 -17.73
C LEU A 68 6.60 1.29 -18.21
N ASP A 69 7.25 0.86 -19.28
CA ASP A 69 7.21 -0.54 -19.71
C ASP A 69 7.77 -1.46 -18.60
N ALA A 70 7.40 -2.74 -18.65
CA ALA A 70 7.77 -3.69 -17.61
C ALA A 70 9.28 -3.92 -17.47
N GLU A 71 10.06 -3.74 -18.53
CA GLU A 71 11.51 -3.95 -18.53
C GLU A 71 12.21 -2.76 -17.86
N THR A 72 11.89 -1.53 -18.28
CA THR A 72 12.44 -0.30 -17.69
C THR A 72 12.10 -0.21 -16.21
N ARG A 73 10.84 -0.46 -15.84
CA ARG A 73 10.39 -0.52 -14.45
C ARG A 73 11.19 -1.54 -13.64
N ARG A 74 11.42 -2.74 -14.18
CA ARG A 74 12.19 -3.78 -13.49
C ARG A 74 13.64 -3.34 -13.25
N ARG A 75 14.25 -2.70 -14.24
CA ARG A 75 15.66 -2.26 -14.18
C ARG A 75 15.86 -1.10 -13.21
N GLU A 76 14.95 -0.13 -13.21
CA GLU A 76 15.09 1.13 -12.47
C GLU A 76 14.48 1.07 -11.07
N TYR A 77 13.28 0.49 -10.95
CA TYR A 77 12.48 0.47 -9.71
C TYR A 77 12.37 -0.92 -9.06
N GLY A 78 12.71 -1.99 -9.80
CA GLY A 78 12.66 -3.38 -9.32
C GLY A 78 11.40 -4.13 -9.74
N ASN A 79 11.25 -5.36 -9.28
CA ASN A 79 10.18 -6.26 -9.73
C ASN A 79 8.85 -6.12 -8.98
N ILE A 80 8.75 -5.24 -7.97
CA ILE A 80 7.57 -5.14 -7.10
C ILE A 80 6.92 -3.75 -7.22
N GLY A 81 5.67 -3.73 -7.67
CA GLY A 81 4.83 -2.51 -7.73
C GLY A 81 3.91 -2.38 -6.52
N MET A 82 3.11 -1.32 -6.45
CA MET A 82 2.24 -1.07 -5.29
C MET A 82 1.23 -2.20 -5.09
N ALA A 83 0.72 -2.78 -6.18
CA ALA A 83 -0.19 -3.91 -6.12
C ALA A 83 0.42 -5.13 -5.39
N GLY A 84 1.71 -5.44 -5.65
CA GLY A 84 2.39 -6.54 -4.99
C GLY A 84 2.65 -6.28 -3.51
N ILE A 85 2.96 -5.03 -3.16
CA ILE A 85 3.13 -4.59 -1.77
C ILE A 85 1.82 -4.74 -0.99
N VAL A 86 0.71 -4.21 -1.54
CA VAL A 86 -0.61 -4.26 -0.91
C VAL A 86 -1.09 -5.69 -0.76
N TYR A 87 -0.98 -6.51 -1.80
CA TYR A 87 -1.36 -7.93 -1.76
C TYR A 87 -0.62 -8.68 -0.66
N THR A 88 0.71 -8.50 -0.60
CA THR A 88 1.54 -9.18 0.39
C THR A 88 1.21 -8.72 1.81
N ALA A 89 0.92 -7.43 1.99
CA ALA A 89 0.50 -6.91 3.29
C ALA A 89 -0.87 -7.41 3.72
N ASP A 90 -1.86 -7.45 2.81
CA ASP A 90 -3.19 -7.99 3.09
C ASP A 90 -3.14 -9.46 3.47
N ALA A 91 -2.39 -10.27 2.72
CA ALA A 91 -2.20 -11.68 3.04
C ALA A 91 -1.62 -11.89 4.45
N ARG A 92 -0.78 -10.96 4.93
CA ARG A 92 -0.23 -10.98 6.30
C ARG A 92 -1.21 -10.52 7.37
N VAL A 93 -2.16 -9.66 7.01
CA VAL A 93 -3.26 -9.26 7.91
C VAL A 93 -4.22 -10.44 8.10
N GLU A 94 -4.50 -11.18 7.03
CA GLU A 94 -5.41 -12.34 7.03
C GLU A 94 -4.80 -13.57 7.70
N ASP A 95 -3.51 -13.85 7.46
CA ASP A 95 -2.78 -14.93 8.10
C ASP A 95 -1.49 -14.40 8.77
N PRO A 96 -1.56 -13.99 10.05
CA PRO A 96 -0.38 -13.57 10.79
C PRO A 96 0.57 -14.74 11.12
N GLY A 97 0.13 -15.99 11.01
CA GLY A 97 0.92 -17.19 11.31
C GLY A 97 2.09 -17.40 10.34
N LEU A 98 1.91 -17.06 9.07
CA LEU A 98 2.98 -17.09 8.06
C LEU A 98 4.06 -16.01 8.30
N SER A 99 3.80 -15.00 9.14
CA SER A 99 4.76 -13.93 9.39
C SER A 99 6.00 -14.41 10.12
N VAL A 100 5.91 -15.39 11.02
CA VAL A 100 7.05 -15.88 11.83
C VAL A 100 8.16 -16.47 10.94
N PHE A 101 7.85 -16.98 9.75
CA PHE A 101 8.81 -17.70 8.91
C PHE A 101 9.69 -16.81 8.01
N LEU A 102 9.29 -15.54 7.75
CA LEU A 102 9.98 -14.66 6.79
C LEU A 102 10.74 -13.50 7.44
N ILE A 103 10.55 -13.25 8.73
CA ILE A 103 11.30 -12.25 9.53
C ILE A 103 12.36 -12.87 10.45
N ALA A 104 12.53 -14.20 10.42
CA ALA A 104 13.42 -14.95 11.32
C ALA A 104 14.54 -15.73 10.62
N ASN A 105 15.02 -15.30 9.44
CA ASN A 105 16.22 -15.86 8.81
C ASN A 105 17.28 -14.79 8.54
#